data_AF-A0A1B9MPG5-F1
#
_entry.id   AF-A0A1B9MPG5-F1
#
_cell.length_a   1.000
_cell.length_b   1.000
_cell.length_c   1.000
_cell.angle_alpha   90.00
_cell.angle_beta   90.00
_cell.angle_gamma   90.00
#
_symmetry.space_group_name_H-M   'P 1'
#
loop_
_entity.id
_entity.type
_entity.pdbx_description
1 polymer ?
#
loop_
_entity_poly.entity_id
_entity_poly.type
_entity_poly.pdbx_seq_one_letter_code
_entity_poly.pdbx_strand_id
1 'polypeptide(L)'
;MKTQIKKILILGSSLLMLSLLTGCDFTDYKTRIQRENDINNPTGNKSVCLAVGDLTEDMYPYTIKYMPGYHKDLHYRDPIYVNHKLNKRLALYAKEGLFTEELVGHDGDKPLYRYDLTEEGRKYVDWWGGTNFCFGRVVVEKVTGVDDQLQGQRVIIFTYHLENVPNWIKNKDIYSLYKGYGGLKEGVTGQIIEGGAHYYSISYDGTLRLKIGLSGAYVL
;
A
#
# COMPACT_ATOMS: atom_id res chain seq x y z
N MET A 1 72.95 40.75 3.51
CA MET A 1 71.55 40.49 3.89
C MET A 1 70.72 40.30 2.64
N LYS A 2 70.30 39.06 2.40
CA LYS A 2 69.26 38.63 1.43
C LYS A 2 67.89 39.06 2.02
N THR A 3 66.76 39.20 1.33
CA THR A 3 66.20 38.42 0.20
C THR A 3 65.01 39.19 -0.39
N GLN A 4 64.87 39.17 -1.71
CA GLN A 4 63.66 39.51 -2.47
C GLN A 4 62.55 38.46 -2.20
N ILE A 5 61.35 38.88 -1.77
CA ILE A 5 60.18 38.00 -1.70
C ILE A 5 59.14 38.48 -2.72
N LYS A 6 59.10 37.77 -3.86
CA LYS A 6 58.02 37.80 -4.84
C LYS A 6 56.71 37.40 -4.15
N LYS A 7 55.67 38.24 -4.22
CA LYS A 7 54.31 37.85 -3.83
C LYS A 7 53.77 36.87 -4.86
N ILE A 8 53.68 35.62 -4.45
CA ILE A 8 53.09 34.51 -5.19
C ILE A 8 51.57 34.73 -5.25
N LEU A 9 51.06 34.54 -6.47
CA LEU A 9 49.67 34.52 -6.89
C LEU A 9 48.84 33.59 -5.99
N ILE A 10 47.86 34.12 -5.25
CA ILE A 10 46.87 33.32 -4.51
C ILE A 10 45.82 32.86 -5.52
N LEU A 11 46.12 31.77 -6.22
CA LEU A 11 45.21 31.01 -7.06
C LEU A 11 45.08 29.63 -6.41
N GLY A 12 44.27 29.54 -5.35
CA GLY A 12 44.25 28.32 -4.52
C GLY A 12 43.07 28.17 -3.57
N SER A 13 41.96 28.87 -3.77
CA SER A 13 40.78 28.76 -2.89
C SER A 13 39.48 28.40 -3.59
N SER A 14 39.47 28.24 -4.92
CA SER A 14 38.21 28.00 -5.67
C SER A 14 37.89 26.52 -5.95
N LEU A 15 38.72 25.56 -5.53
CA LEU A 15 38.44 24.12 -5.73
C LEU A 15 37.77 23.41 -4.54
N LEU A 16 37.67 24.06 -3.38
CA LEU A 16 37.07 23.47 -2.17
C LEU A 16 35.56 23.71 -2.02
N MET A 17 34.95 24.50 -2.92
CA MET A 17 33.50 24.72 -2.93
C MET A 17 32.75 23.84 -3.95
N LEU A 18 33.45 23.01 -4.72
CA LEU A 18 32.83 22.08 -5.68
C LEU A 18 32.41 20.74 -5.05
N SER A 19 32.82 20.44 -3.81
CA SER A 19 32.41 19.24 -3.08
C SER A 19 31.07 19.39 -2.33
N LEU A 20 30.47 20.58 -2.32
CA LEU A 20 29.15 20.84 -1.71
C LEU A 20 27.97 20.61 -2.68
N LEU A 21 28.23 20.14 -3.90
CA LEU A 21 27.23 19.75 -4.90
C LEU A 21 27.15 18.22 -5.10
N THR A 22 27.50 17.43 -4.08
CA THR A 22 26.95 16.08 -4.00
C THR A 22 25.49 16.22 -3.59
N GLY A 23 24.59 16.41 -4.58
CA GLY A 23 23.18 16.12 -4.35
C GLY A 23 23.10 14.76 -3.66
N CYS A 24 22.39 14.68 -2.53
CA CYS A 24 22.34 13.47 -1.72
C CYS A 24 22.07 12.26 -2.61
N ASP A 25 23.08 11.39 -2.77
CA ASP A 25 22.92 10.15 -3.51
C ASP A 25 22.10 9.19 -2.66
N PHE A 26 20.79 9.21 -2.87
CA PHE A 26 19.85 8.33 -2.19
C PHE A 26 19.72 6.96 -2.87
N THR A 27 20.63 6.60 -3.78
CA THR A 27 20.58 5.31 -4.51
C THR A 27 20.64 4.12 -3.56
N ASP A 28 21.40 4.23 -2.46
CA ASP A 28 21.44 3.20 -1.41
C ASP A 28 20.07 2.99 -0.76
N TYR A 29 19.40 4.08 -0.35
CA TYR A 29 18.05 4.01 0.20
C TYR A 29 17.03 3.47 -0.79
N LYS A 30 17.04 3.94 -2.04
CA LYS A 30 16.13 3.42 -3.07
C LYS A 30 16.29 1.91 -3.24
N THR A 31 17.53 1.44 -3.40
CA THR A 31 17.83 0.01 -3.59
C THR A 31 17.39 -0.81 -2.38
N ARG A 32 17.67 -0.31 -1.18
CA ARG A 32 17.28 -0.95 0.07
C ARG A 32 15.75 -1.02 0.22
N ILE A 33 15.04 0.07 0.02
CA ILE A 33 13.57 0.14 0.13
C ILE A 33 12.93 -0.79 -0.90
N GLN A 34 13.42 -0.80 -2.13
CA GLN A 34 12.93 -1.73 -3.15
C GLN A 34 13.11 -3.18 -2.71
N ARG A 35 14.31 -3.54 -2.22
CA ARG A 35 14.59 -4.89 -1.72
C ARG A 35 13.68 -5.27 -0.56
N GLU A 36 13.47 -4.37 0.40
CA GLU A 36 12.59 -4.61 1.55
C GLU A 36 11.13 -4.81 1.11
N ASN A 37 10.65 -4.02 0.15
CA ASN A 37 9.32 -4.20 -0.42
C ASN A 37 9.17 -5.53 -1.18
N ASP A 38 10.18 -5.93 -1.94
CA ASP A 38 10.17 -7.21 -2.67
C ASP A 38 10.27 -8.42 -1.71
N ILE A 39 11.00 -8.30 -0.59
CA ILE A 39 11.04 -9.34 0.46
C ILE A 39 9.65 -9.54 1.09
N ASN A 40 8.94 -8.44 1.37
CA ASN A 40 7.60 -8.49 1.96
C ASN A 40 6.51 -8.90 0.95
N ASN A 41 6.80 -8.83 -0.34
CA ASN A 41 5.89 -9.21 -1.42
C ASN A 41 6.62 -10.13 -2.44
N PRO A 42 6.97 -11.37 -2.04
CA PRO A 42 7.82 -12.23 -2.85
C PRO A 42 7.17 -12.67 -4.18
N THR A 43 5.84 -12.59 -4.28
CA THR A 43 5.10 -12.90 -5.52
C THR A 43 4.93 -11.69 -6.42
N GLY A 44 5.28 -10.48 -5.96
CA GLY A 44 5.06 -9.24 -6.69
C GLY A 44 3.58 -8.88 -6.89
N ASN A 45 2.67 -9.51 -6.15
CA ASN A 45 1.22 -9.36 -6.34
C ASN A 45 0.46 -9.09 -5.04
N LYS A 46 1.14 -8.74 -3.95
CA LYS A 46 0.54 -8.55 -2.63
C LYS A 46 1.01 -7.29 -1.88
N SER A 47 1.18 -6.17 -2.57
CA SER A 47 1.62 -4.93 -1.90
C SER A 47 0.48 -4.17 -1.24
N VAL A 48 -0.70 -4.15 -1.88
CA VAL A 48 -1.89 -3.42 -1.42
C VAL A 48 -3.01 -4.42 -1.22
N CYS A 49 -3.60 -4.47 -0.02
CA CYS A 49 -4.61 -5.47 0.36
C CYS A 49 -5.91 -4.82 0.80
N LEU A 50 -7.03 -5.09 0.12
CA LEU A 50 -8.33 -4.47 0.40
C LEU A 50 -9.28 -5.44 1.11
N ALA A 51 -9.81 -5.03 2.26
CA ALA A 51 -10.78 -5.80 3.01
C ALA A 51 -12.17 -5.79 2.35
N VAL A 52 -12.68 -6.97 1.98
CA VAL A 52 -14.10 -7.16 1.65
C VAL A 52 -14.93 -7.00 2.93
N GLY A 53 -14.47 -7.60 4.02
CA GLY A 53 -15.04 -7.55 5.35
C GLY A 53 -14.34 -8.57 6.25
N ASP A 54 -14.92 -8.84 7.40
CA ASP A 54 -14.44 -9.88 8.31
C ASP A 54 -14.94 -11.26 7.84
N LEU A 55 -14.26 -11.78 6.81
CA LEU A 55 -14.56 -13.07 6.18
C LEU A 55 -13.32 -13.97 6.24
N THR A 56 -13.45 -15.18 6.75
CA THR A 56 -12.35 -16.15 6.86
C THR A 56 -12.56 -17.34 5.91
N GLU A 57 -11.54 -18.19 5.75
CA GLU A 57 -11.61 -19.36 4.87
C GLU A 57 -12.76 -20.30 5.23
N ASP A 58 -13.00 -20.52 6.53
CA ASP A 58 -14.08 -21.36 7.07
C ASP A 58 -15.49 -20.78 6.90
N MET A 59 -15.60 -19.50 6.51
CA MET A 59 -16.88 -18.87 6.21
C MET A 59 -17.35 -19.12 4.77
N TYR A 60 -16.50 -19.71 3.90
CA TYR A 60 -16.89 -20.04 2.54
C TYR A 60 -17.48 -21.45 2.44
N PRO A 61 -18.61 -21.60 1.71
CA PRO A 61 -19.31 -20.56 0.97
C PRO A 61 -20.14 -19.65 1.88
N TYR A 62 -20.04 -18.33 1.69
CA TYR A 62 -20.72 -17.31 2.50
C TYR A 62 -22.10 -17.00 1.93
N THR A 63 -23.14 -17.06 2.77
CA THR A 63 -24.50 -16.66 2.37
C THR A 63 -24.81 -15.28 2.93
N ILE A 64 -25.27 -14.36 2.08
CA ILE A 64 -25.64 -13.02 2.54
C ILE A 64 -26.74 -13.08 3.57
N LYS A 65 -26.71 -12.13 4.50
CA LYS A 65 -27.74 -11.93 5.50
C LYS A 65 -28.40 -10.58 5.26
N TYR A 66 -29.73 -10.54 5.27
CA TYR A 66 -30.44 -9.27 5.28
C TYR A 66 -30.65 -8.78 6.71
N MET A 67 -30.43 -7.48 6.91
CA MET A 67 -30.70 -6.80 8.17
C MET A 67 -31.49 -5.53 7.87
N PRO A 68 -32.74 -5.40 8.34
CA PRO A 68 -33.54 -4.19 8.12
C PRO A 68 -32.99 -3.00 8.90
N GLY A 69 -33.37 -1.78 8.51
CA GLY A 69 -33.03 -0.56 9.25
C GLY A 69 -31.73 0.14 8.83
N TYR A 70 -31.12 -0.24 7.71
CA TYR A 70 -29.95 0.47 7.20
C TYR A 70 -30.28 1.92 6.84
N HIS A 71 -29.48 2.85 7.34
CA HIS A 71 -29.36 4.21 6.82
C HIS A 71 -27.89 4.64 6.85
N LYS A 72 -27.52 5.55 5.92
CA LYS A 72 -26.12 5.97 5.68
C LYS A 72 -25.46 6.63 6.90
N ASP A 73 -26.27 7.17 7.81
CA ASP A 73 -25.82 7.90 9.01
C ASP A 73 -25.64 6.99 10.23
N LEU A 74 -25.83 5.67 10.08
CA LEU A 74 -25.48 4.70 11.12
C LEU A 74 -24.00 4.77 11.46
N HIS A 75 -23.66 4.48 12.71
CA HIS A 75 -22.27 4.38 13.14
C HIS A 75 -21.54 3.30 12.31
N TYR A 76 -20.31 3.56 11.89
CA TYR A 76 -19.59 2.67 10.95
C TYR A 76 -19.31 1.25 11.51
N ARG A 77 -19.40 1.08 12.83
CA ARG A 77 -19.31 -0.22 13.52
C ARG A 77 -20.66 -0.86 13.84
N ASP A 78 -21.77 -0.22 13.48
CA ASP A 78 -23.09 -0.81 13.66
C ASP A 78 -23.19 -2.09 12.82
N PRO A 79 -23.66 -3.22 13.39
CA PRO A 79 -23.77 -4.48 12.66
C PRO A 79 -24.59 -4.38 11.37
N ILE A 80 -25.66 -3.57 11.35
CA ILE A 80 -26.49 -3.35 10.15
C ILE A 80 -25.68 -2.62 9.08
N TYR A 81 -24.91 -1.60 9.48
CA TYR A 81 -24.03 -0.87 8.56
C TYR A 81 -22.94 -1.78 7.99
N VAL A 82 -22.24 -2.53 8.85
CA VAL A 82 -21.17 -3.44 8.44
C VAL A 82 -21.70 -4.51 7.48
N ASN A 83 -22.82 -5.15 7.83
CA ASN A 83 -23.46 -6.17 7.00
C ASN A 83 -23.92 -5.60 5.64
N HIS A 84 -24.51 -4.41 5.62
CA HIS A 84 -24.90 -3.75 4.37
C HIS A 84 -23.68 -3.49 3.46
N LYS A 85 -22.57 -3.02 4.02
CA LYS A 85 -21.33 -2.76 3.27
C LYS A 85 -20.68 -4.04 2.78
N LEU A 86 -20.69 -5.10 3.57
CA LEU A 86 -20.19 -6.43 3.19
C LEU A 86 -20.99 -6.99 2.01
N ASN A 87 -22.32 -7.05 2.11
CA ASN A 87 -23.17 -7.56 1.02
C ASN A 87 -22.96 -6.76 -0.28
N LYS A 88 -22.80 -5.43 -0.18
CA LYS A 88 -22.50 -4.59 -1.33
C LYS A 88 -21.13 -4.92 -1.96
N ARG A 89 -20.11 -5.15 -1.14
CA ARG A 89 -18.76 -5.51 -1.62
C ARG A 89 -18.76 -6.89 -2.27
N LEU A 90 -19.40 -7.89 -1.68
CA LEU A 90 -19.51 -9.23 -2.24
C LEU A 90 -20.05 -9.22 -3.67
N ALA A 91 -21.17 -8.52 -3.91
CA ALA A 91 -21.75 -8.39 -5.24
C ALA A 91 -20.81 -7.68 -6.24
N LEU A 92 -20.10 -6.63 -5.82
CA LEU A 92 -19.14 -5.92 -6.69
C LEU A 92 -17.93 -6.78 -7.04
N TYR A 93 -17.41 -7.53 -6.07
CA TYR A 93 -16.26 -8.41 -6.27
C TYR A 93 -16.65 -9.65 -7.09
N ALA A 94 -17.88 -10.15 -6.94
CA ALA A 94 -18.44 -11.19 -7.79
C ALA A 94 -18.58 -10.73 -9.25
N LYS A 95 -19.02 -9.50 -9.48
CA LYS A 95 -19.08 -8.89 -10.82
C LYS A 95 -17.72 -8.81 -11.50
N GLU A 96 -16.65 -8.63 -10.74
CA GLU A 96 -15.27 -8.68 -11.24
C GLU A 96 -14.68 -10.10 -11.31
N GLY A 97 -15.49 -11.13 -11.04
CA GLY A 97 -15.11 -12.53 -11.17
C GLY A 97 -14.29 -13.10 -10.00
N LEU A 98 -14.17 -12.38 -8.89
CA LEU A 98 -13.43 -12.86 -7.70
C LEU A 98 -14.26 -13.80 -6.83
N PHE A 99 -15.58 -13.67 -6.89
CA PHE A 99 -16.53 -14.58 -6.25
C PHE A 99 -17.55 -15.12 -7.25
N THR A 100 -18.06 -16.31 -6.98
CA THR A 100 -19.35 -16.74 -7.54
C THR A 100 -20.49 -15.97 -6.85
N GLU A 101 -21.62 -15.85 -7.52
CA GLU A 101 -22.85 -15.33 -6.94
C GLU A 101 -24.00 -16.27 -7.34
N GLU A 102 -24.44 -17.09 -6.40
CA GLU A 102 -25.47 -18.11 -6.61
C GLU A 102 -26.75 -17.74 -5.85
N LEU A 103 -27.89 -17.63 -6.52
CA LEU A 103 -29.18 -17.48 -5.84
C LEU A 103 -29.58 -18.82 -5.19
N VAL A 104 -29.62 -18.86 -3.85
CA VAL A 104 -29.88 -20.09 -3.08
C VAL A 104 -31.21 -20.09 -2.35
N GLY A 105 -31.96 -18.98 -2.37
CA GLY A 105 -33.28 -18.91 -1.76
C GLY A 105 -33.78 -17.48 -1.59
N HIS A 106 -34.77 -17.32 -0.71
CA HIS A 106 -35.35 -16.03 -0.37
C HIS A 106 -35.64 -15.96 1.14
N ASP A 107 -35.44 -14.78 1.72
CA ASP A 107 -35.93 -14.40 3.05
C ASP A 107 -37.07 -13.39 2.84
N GLY A 108 -38.31 -13.88 2.85
CA GLY A 108 -39.47 -13.11 2.41
C GLY A 108 -39.37 -12.71 0.93
N ASP A 109 -39.37 -11.40 0.66
CA ASP A 109 -39.19 -10.83 -0.68
C ASP A 109 -37.72 -10.60 -1.06
N LYS A 110 -36.75 -10.93 -0.18
CA LYS A 110 -35.33 -10.63 -0.38
C LYS A 110 -34.56 -11.86 -0.88
N PRO A 111 -33.78 -11.77 -1.97
CA PRO A 111 -33.05 -12.91 -2.54
C PRO A 111 -31.79 -13.28 -1.74
N LEU A 112 -31.65 -14.52 -1.27
CA LEU A 112 -30.44 -14.98 -0.59
C LEU A 112 -29.40 -15.48 -1.60
N TYR A 113 -28.24 -14.84 -1.63
CA TYR A 113 -27.10 -15.24 -2.45
C TYR A 113 -26.02 -15.94 -1.64
N ARG A 114 -25.42 -16.97 -2.23
CA ARG A 114 -24.22 -17.65 -1.75
C ARG A 114 -23.02 -17.28 -2.62
N TYR A 115 -21.91 -16.96 -1.96
CA TYR A 115 -20.65 -16.56 -2.58
C TYR A 115 -19.56 -17.56 -2.20
N ASP A 116 -18.79 -17.99 -3.20
CA ASP A 116 -17.57 -18.78 -3.03
C ASP A 116 -16.44 -18.16 -3.83
N LEU A 117 -15.20 -18.38 -3.43
CA LEU A 117 -14.03 -17.93 -4.18
C LEU A 117 -13.92 -18.66 -5.50
N THR A 118 -13.83 -17.89 -6.58
CA THR A 118 -13.47 -18.42 -7.90
C THR A 118 -11.99 -18.80 -7.94
N GLU A 119 -11.58 -19.52 -8.98
CA GLU A 119 -10.15 -19.75 -9.25
C GLU A 119 -9.37 -18.43 -9.37
N GLU A 120 -9.98 -17.40 -9.98
CA GLU A 120 -9.37 -16.07 -10.09
C GLU A 120 -9.25 -15.38 -8.73
N GLY A 121 -10.30 -15.42 -7.91
CA GLY A 121 -10.29 -14.88 -6.55
C GLY A 121 -9.17 -15.48 -5.69
N ARG A 122 -8.95 -16.80 -5.79
CA ARG A 122 -7.91 -17.51 -5.02
C ARG A 122 -6.50 -17.03 -5.33
N LYS A 123 -6.25 -16.41 -6.50
CA LYS A 123 -4.93 -15.83 -6.83
C LYS A 123 -4.59 -14.60 -6.00
N TYR A 124 -5.61 -13.85 -5.57
CA TYR A 124 -5.45 -12.56 -4.91
C TYR A 124 -5.80 -12.58 -3.44
N VAL A 125 -6.48 -13.63 -2.95
CA VAL A 125 -6.89 -13.68 -1.55
C VAL A 125 -5.69 -13.82 -0.60
N ASP A 126 -5.77 -13.08 0.50
CA ASP A 126 -4.95 -13.25 1.68
C ASP A 126 -5.86 -13.27 2.91
N TRP A 127 -5.73 -14.31 3.73
CA TRP A 127 -6.65 -14.61 4.83
C TRP A 127 -6.33 -13.89 6.13
N TRP A 128 -5.25 -13.13 6.17
CA TRP A 128 -4.86 -12.41 7.36
C TRP A 128 -5.76 -11.17 7.57
N GLY A 129 -6.51 -11.12 8.68
CA GLY A 129 -7.31 -9.95 9.08
C GLY A 129 -8.68 -9.79 8.41
N GLY A 130 -9.33 -10.89 8.00
CA GLY A 130 -10.57 -10.89 7.20
C GLY A 130 -10.25 -10.83 5.69
N THR A 131 -11.13 -11.32 4.79
CA THR A 131 -10.78 -11.56 3.38
C THR A 131 -10.23 -10.31 2.71
N ASN A 132 -8.92 -10.31 2.49
CA ASN A 132 -8.15 -9.19 1.98
C ASN A 132 -7.64 -9.56 0.59
N PHE A 133 -8.22 -8.98 -0.46
CA PHE A 133 -7.71 -9.17 -1.82
C PHE A 133 -6.51 -8.26 -2.03
N CYS A 134 -5.36 -8.90 -2.20
CA CYS A 134 -4.08 -8.23 -2.36
C CYS A 134 -3.68 -8.16 -3.83
N PHE A 135 -3.02 -7.07 -4.20
CA PHE A 135 -2.53 -6.85 -5.55
C PHE A 135 -1.27 -5.99 -5.58
N GLY A 136 -0.63 -6.03 -6.73
CA GLY A 136 0.41 -5.11 -7.15
C GLY A 136 1.77 -5.30 -6.50
N ARG A 137 2.78 -4.70 -7.14
CA ARG A 137 4.16 -4.60 -6.67
C ARG A 137 4.54 -3.12 -6.55
N VAL A 138 5.06 -2.71 -5.41
CA VAL A 138 5.67 -1.39 -5.24
C VAL A 138 6.97 -1.33 -6.03
N VAL A 139 7.08 -0.36 -6.93
CA VAL A 139 8.32 0.01 -7.62
C VAL A 139 8.70 1.42 -7.21
N VAL A 140 9.83 1.54 -6.51
CA VAL A 140 10.33 2.81 -5.99
C VAL A 140 10.87 3.65 -7.13
N GLU A 141 10.31 4.85 -7.29
CA GLU A 141 10.74 5.79 -8.32
C GLU A 141 11.95 6.60 -7.84
N LYS A 142 11.76 7.32 -6.74
CA LYS A 142 12.78 8.21 -6.16
C LYS A 142 12.54 8.39 -4.67
N VAL A 143 13.64 8.54 -3.93
CA VAL A 143 13.61 9.04 -2.56
C VAL A 143 13.49 10.56 -2.63
N THR A 144 12.52 11.11 -1.90
CA THR A 144 12.22 12.54 -1.87
C THR A 144 12.59 13.19 -0.55
N GLY A 145 12.84 12.41 0.50
CA GLY A 145 13.24 12.94 1.79
C GLY A 145 13.80 11.89 2.75
N VAL A 146 14.66 12.35 3.64
CA VAL A 146 15.18 11.60 4.79
C VAL A 146 14.97 12.50 6.00
N ASP A 147 14.22 12.00 6.97
CA ASP A 147 13.92 12.71 8.22
C ASP A 147 14.46 11.91 9.41
N ASP A 148 15.44 12.49 10.10
CA ASP A 148 16.00 11.95 11.33
C ASP A 148 15.21 12.50 12.51
N GLN A 149 14.32 11.67 13.06
CA GLN A 149 13.53 12.03 14.21
C GLN A 149 14.33 11.88 15.50
N LEU A 150 14.05 12.77 16.46
CA LEU A 150 14.77 12.92 17.74
C LEU A 150 14.88 11.65 18.60
N GLN A 151 14.15 10.58 18.29
CA GLN A 151 14.11 9.33 19.05
C GLN A 151 14.98 8.20 18.45
N GLY A 152 15.99 8.52 17.64
CA GLY A 152 16.79 7.50 16.96
C GLY A 152 15.98 6.75 15.90
N GLN A 153 15.03 7.45 15.28
CA GLN A 153 14.23 6.94 14.18
C GLN A 153 14.58 7.69 12.91
N ARG A 154 14.61 7.00 11.78
CA ARG A 154 14.80 7.58 10.46
C ARG A 154 13.59 7.24 9.61
N VAL A 155 12.96 8.25 9.03
CA VAL A 155 11.87 8.09 8.07
C VAL A 155 12.43 8.40 6.69
N ILE A 156 12.26 7.49 5.74
CA ILE A 156 12.61 7.71 4.34
C ILE A 156 11.31 7.86 3.55
N ILE A 157 11.16 9.00 2.90
CA ILE A 157 9.99 9.34 2.07
C ILE A 157 10.36 9.14 0.61
N PHE A 158 9.48 8.51 -0.15
CA PHE A 158 9.70 8.19 -1.55
C PHE A 158 8.40 8.28 -2.37
N THR A 159 8.57 8.42 -3.69
CA THR A 159 7.49 8.19 -4.66
C THR A 159 7.64 6.81 -5.26
N TYR A 160 6.53 6.23 -5.69
CA TYR A 160 6.50 4.87 -6.23
C TYR A 160 5.34 4.71 -7.21
N HIS A 161 5.35 3.66 -8.02
CA HIS A 161 4.17 3.22 -8.75
C HIS A 161 3.87 1.75 -8.43
N LEU A 162 2.71 1.27 -8.88
CA LEU A 162 2.33 -0.12 -8.76
C LEU A 162 2.47 -0.84 -10.10
N GLU A 163 3.29 -1.89 -10.13
CA GLU A 163 3.28 -2.88 -11.20
C GLU A 163 2.27 -4.00 -10.90
N ASN A 164 1.95 -4.82 -11.90
CA ASN A 164 1.06 -5.99 -11.77
C ASN A 164 -0.32 -5.68 -11.18
N VAL A 165 -0.88 -4.51 -11.49
CA VAL A 165 -2.24 -4.14 -11.08
C VAL A 165 -3.27 -4.92 -11.91
N PRO A 166 -4.05 -5.82 -11.29
CA PRO A 166 -5.02 -6.65 -11.99
C PRO A 166 -6.23 -5.82 -12.44
N ASN A 167 -6.97 -6.33 -13.42
CA ASN A 167 -8.08 -5.56 -14.01
C ASN A 167 -9.25 -5.36 -13.05
N TRP A 168 -9.52 -6.31 -12.14
CA TRP A 168 -10.63 -6.22 -11.18
C TRP A 168 -10.58 -4.94 -10.34
N ILE A 169 -9.38 -4.52 -9.89
CA ILE A 169 -9.25 -3.33 -9.05
C ILE A 169 -9.23 -2.02 -9.84
N LYS A 170 -9.17 -2.07 -11.17
CA LYS A 170 -9.31 -0.87 -12.02
C LYS A 170 -10.76 -0.40 -12.12
N ASN A 171 -11.72 -1.22 -11.69
CA ASN A 171 -13.11 -0.79 -11.58
C ASN A 171 -13.26 0.30 -10.51
N LYS A 172 -13.74 1.47 -10.94
CA LYS A 172 -14.03 2.62 -10.08
C LYS A 172 -14.97 2.30 -8.93
N ASP A 173 -15.95 1.44 -9.16
CA ASP A 173 -16.93 1.08 -8.14
C ASP A 173 -16.30 0.30 -6.99
N ILE A 174 -15.16 -0.38 -7.22
CA ILE A 174 -14.39 -1.06 -6.17
C ILE A 174 -13.48 -0.09 -5.45
N TYR A 175 -12.52 0.55 -6.12
CA TYR A 175 -11.54 1.39 -5.41
C TYR A 175 -12.19 2.61 -4.74
N SER A 176 -13.33 3.09 -5.25
CA SER A 176 -14.09 4.18 -4.61
C SER A 176 -14.78 3.77 -3.31
N LEU A 177 -14.76 2.49 -2.91
CA LEU A 177 -15.21 2.05 -1.59
C LEU A 177 -14.19 2.38 -0.50
N TYR A 178 -12.93 2.61 -0.88
CA TYR A 178 -11.79 2.82 0.02
C TYR A 178 -11.27 4.27 -0.10
N LYS A 179 -12.19 5.24 -0.10
CA LYS A 179 -11.85 6.67 -0.21
C LYS A 179 -10.94 7.10 0.94
N GLY A 180 -9.95 7.93 0.61
CA GLY A 180 -9.00 8.47 1.58
C GLY A 180 -7.75 7.60 1.78
N TYR A 181 -7.65 6.46 1.10
CA TYR A 181 -6.48 5.60 1.21
C TYR A 181 -5.37 5.99 0.22
N GLY A 182 -4.37 6.72 0.73
CA GLY A 182 -2.95 6.67 0.32
C GLY A 182 -2.61 6.61 -1.17
N GLY A 183 -3.36 7.27 -2.04
CA GLY A 183 -3.11 7.25 -3.48
C GLY A 183 -3.60 5.99 -4.21
N LEU A 184 -4.58 5.25 -3.65
CA LEU A 184 -5.12 4.02 -4.25
C LEU A 184 -5.59 4.24 -5.69
N LYS A 185 -6.30 5.35 -5.94
CA LYS A 185 -6.79 5.70 -7.29
C LYS A 185 -5.63 5.89 -8.25
N GLU A 186 -4.61 6.63 -7.84
CA GLU A 186 -3.40 6.91 -8.59
C GLU A 186 -2.70 5.58 -8.92
N GLY A 187 -2.50 4.73 -7.91
CA GLY A 187 -1.87 3.42 -8.08
C GLY A 187 -2.61 2.49 -9.05
N VAL A 188 -3.92 2.36 -8.91
CA VAL A 188 -4.70 1.43 -9.75
C VAL A 188 -4.87 1.95 -11.18
N THR A 189 -4.69 3.25 -11.39
CA THR A 189 -4.70 3.88 -12.73
C THR A 189 -3.30 4.02 -13.34
N GLY A 190 -2.28 3.45 -12.72
CA GLY A 190 -0.90 3.43 -13.24
C GLY A 190 -0.16 4.75 -13.09
N GLN A 191 -0.63 5.64 -12.21
CA GLN A 191 0.04 6.90 -11.91
C GLN A 191 1.06 6.71 -10.78
N ILE A 192 2.03 7.62 -10.73
CA ILE A 192 2.97 7.71 -9.61
C ILE A 192 2.20 8.16 -8.37
N ILE A 193 2.48 7.47 -7.26
CA ILE A 193 1.97 7.78 -5.94
C ILE A 193 3.05 8.53 -5.17
N GLU A 194 2.65 9.63 -4.55
CA GLU A 194 3.47 10.39 -3.63
C GLU A 194 3.21 9.97 -2.17
N GLY A 195 4.24 10.05 -1.32
CA GLY A 195 4.08 9.83 0.12
C GLY A 195 4.28 8.39 0.59
N GLY A 196 4.97 7.54 -0.17
CA GLY A 196 5.49 6.28 0.37
C GLY A 196 6.49 6.57 1.49
N ALA A 197 6.45 5.80 2.57
CA ALA A 197 7.33 5.99 3.72
C ALA A 197 7.81 4.67 4.31
N HIS A 198 9.11 4.55 4.57
CA HIS A 198 9.69 3.48 5.40
C HIS A 198 10.22 4.09 6.70
N TYR A 199 9.90 3.44 7.81
CA TYR A 199 10.31 3.83 9.15
C TYR A 199 11.38 2.88 9.65
N TYR A 200 12.51 3.43 10.06
CA TYR A 200 13.66 2.69 10.57
C TYR A 200 13.96 3.09 12.01
N SER A 201 14.39 2.13 12.83
CA SER A 201 15.15 2.42 14.04
C SER A 201 16.64 2.44 13.74
N ILE A 202 17.36 3.40 14.31
CA ILE A 202 18.82 3.52 14.22
C ILE A 202 19.44 2.80 15.42
N SER A 203 20.30 1.82 15.15
CA SER A 203 21.05 1.10 16.19
C SER A 203 22.24 1.94 16.67
N TYR A 204 22.84 1.58 17.81
CA TYR A 204 23.99 2.31 18.37
C TYR A 204 25.21 2.38 17.43
N ASP A 205 25.38 1.37 16.57
CA ASP A 205 26.41 1.30 15.54
C ASP A 205 26.04 2.04 14.23
N GLY A 206 24.90 2.74 14.21
CA GLY A 206 24.35 3.43 13.03
C GLY A 206 23.54 2.53 12.09
N THR A 207 23.40 1.23 12.38
CA THR A 207 22.66 0.31 11.52
C THR A 207 21.15 0.58 11.57
N LEU A 208 20.54 0.80 10.40
CA LEU A 208 19.09 0.94 10.28
C LEU A 208 18.41 -0.43 10.31
N ARG A 209 17.31 -0.55 11.05
CA ARG A 209 16.41 -1.71 11.04
C ARG A 209 15.00 -1.28 10.68
N LEU A 210 14.40 -1.90 9.66
CA LEU A 210 13.04 -1.59 9.22
C LEU A 210 12.05 -1.91 10.34
N LYS A 211 11.18 -0.96 10.63
CA LYS A 211 10.08 -1.09 11.60
C LYS A 211 8.74 -1.19 10.89
N ILE A 212 8.51 -0.30 9.93
CA ILE A 212 7.27 -0.22 9.15
C ILE A 212 7.67 0.04 7.71
N GLY A 213 7.24 -0.84 6.80
CA GLY A 213 7.41 -0.69 5.36
C GLY A 213 6.07 -0.48 4.66
N LEU A 214 6.13 -0.13 3.38
CA LEU A 214 4.93 0.11 2.56
C LEU A 214 4.29 -1.21 2.09
N SER A 215 5.08 -2.13 1.53
CA SER A 215 4.58 -3.46 1.15
C SER A 215 4.32 -4.33 2.39
N GLY A 216 3.15 -4.99 2.40
CA GLY A 216 2.68 -5.81 3.52
C GLY A 216 1.88 -5.04 4.57
N ALA A 217 1.61 -3.74 4.35
CA ALA A 217 0.67 -2.98 5.15
C ALA A 217 -0.77 -3.20 4.66
N TYR A 218 -1.69 -3.51 5.59
CA TYR A 218 -3.09 -3.77 5.28
C TYR A 218 -3.87 -2.48 5.04
N VAL A 219 -4.80 -2.52 4.08
CA VAL A 219 -5.84 -1.51 3.91
C VAL A 219 -7.12 -2.03 4.58
N LEU A 220 -7.39 -1.56 5.80
CA LEU A 220 -8.63 -1.87 6.53
C LEU A 220 -9.80 -0.99 6.04
#